data_AF-A0A947FQE1-F1
#
_entry.id   AF-A0A947FQE1-F1
#
_cell.length_a   1.000
_cell.length_b   1.000
_cell.length_c   1.000
_cell.angle_alpha   90.00
_cell.angle_beta   90.00
_cell.angle_gamma   90.00
#
_symmetry.space_group_name_H-M   'P 1'
#
loop_
_entity.id
_entity.type
_entity.pdbx_description
1 polymer ?
#
loop_
_entity_poly.entity_id
_entity_poly.type
_entity_poly.pdbx_seq_one_letter_code
_entity_poly.pdbx_strand_id
1 'polypeptide(L)'
;AYDYGVHENAAEAGYAAILAAQKFEEGLTGDELVAWRAQSVEDSLRFAQTFPEHEQAAPVMTNAAEEFFRNGDLLRALEVSGLVVTLQPPASMELERTAWTVIAHSNFDLEQYASAEQAYQRLLTMPLAEEGDRAEFEDRIAASIYRQGEQAQAAGNVDLAVAEFLRVAAVQPESEFAPTAIYDAGALLIISLRWSEALDVLERFRMDYPDHPFNDDVTQKLAFAYMSAGMSGQAAAEYERIATLSGVDPELNREALWQAADLYGQQGAMADQRRVYAEIVERYPVPFDESIEARHKLAELAREADDWADRQKWLAAIVAADASAGVARNPRSMTLAAEAKLELAGPTRDAFMAVKLTAPLKESLKLKKERMETALAAYGQAADYGIASVTTAATYEIANLYYGLSQDLINSERPAELTAEELEQYEILLEEQAFPFEEQAIEIFESNAARSRDGVYDQWVRASFARLAELMPARYAKNERSENIVAALD
;
A
#
# COMPACT_ATOMS: atom_id res chain seq x y z
N ALA A 1 18.20 52.52 -55.20
CA ALA A 1 16.87 52.29 -54.58
C ALA A 1 16.67 53.16 -53.35
N TYR A 2 17.52 53.06 -52.33
CA TYR A 2 17.20 53.57 -50.99
C TYR A 2 17.61 55.01 -50.67
N ASP A 3 18.72 55.51 -51.24
CA ASP A 3 19.28 56.83 -50.87
C ASP A 3 19.02 57.93 -51.93
N TYR A 4 18.29 57.58 -52.98
CA TYR A 4 17.80 58.51 -53.99
C TYR A 4 16.34 58.84 -53.59
N GLY A 5 15.94 60.11 -53.60
CA GLY A 5 14.59 60.54 -53.18
C GLY A 5 13.44 59.83 -53.94
N VAL A 6 12.18 60.13 -53.58
CA VAL A 6 10.99 59.44 -54.13
C VAL A 6 11.03 59.40 -55.66
N HIS A 7 11.19 58.20 -56.21
CA HIS A 7 11.30 57.93 -57.65
C HIS A 7 10.38 56.76 -57.99
N GLU A 8 9.69 56.81 -59.14
CA GLU A 8 8.69 55.82 -59.55
C GLU A 8 9.22 54.39 -59.55
N ASN A 9 10.43 54.16 -60.07
CA ASN A 9 11.05 52.83 -60.16
C ASN A 9 11.91 52.43 -58.92
N ALA A 10 11.77 53.13 -57.79
CA ALA A 10 12.65 52.91 -56.64
C ALA A 10 12.42 51.53 -56.00
N ALA A 11 11.16 51.08 -55.94
CA ALA A 11 10.78 49.79 -55.39
C ALA A 11 11.23 48.64 -56.31
N GLU A 12 11.00 48.74 -57.62
CA GLU A 12 11.44 47.75 -58.61
C GLU A 12 12.96 47.60 -58.61
N ALA A 13 13.69 48.71 -58.48
CA ALA A 13 15.15 48.67 -58.36
C ALA A 13 15.62 48.01 -57.05
N GLY A 14 14.88 48.20 -55.94
CA GLY A 14 15.15 47.53 -54.67
C GLY A 14 14.90 46.02 -54.76
N TYR A 15 13.78 45.62 -55.35
CA TYR A 15 13.45 44.21 -55.54
C TYR A 15 14.40 43.50 -56.52
N ALA A 16 14.79 44.17 -57.61
CA ALA A 16 15.77 43.63 -58.54
C ALA A 16 17.14 43.37 -57.87
N ALA A 17 17.51 44.17 -56.85
CA ALA A 17 18.72 43.92 -56.08
C ALA A 17 18.61 42.64 -55.23
N ILE A 18 17.43 42.36 -54.65
CA ILE A 18 17.17 41.10 -53.92
C ILE A 18 17.29 39.90 -54.87
N LEU A 19 16.65 39.96 -56.04
CA LEU A 19 16.73 38.87 -57.04
C LEU A 19 18.16 38.64 -57.52
N ALA A 20 18.93 39.71 -57.73
CA ALA A 20 20.34 39.61 -58.08
C ALA A 20 21.16 38.96 -56.95
N ALA A 21 20.86 39.30 -55.70
CA ALA A 21 21.53 38.74 -54.53
C ALA A 21 21.25 37.24 -54.35
N GLN A 22 20.00 36.81 -54.55
CA GLN A 22 19.62 35.40 -54.55
C GLN A 22 20.35 34.60 -55.63
N LYS A 23 20.48 35.16 -56.83
CA LYS A 23 21.20 34.50 -57.92
C LYS A 23 22.72 34.40 -57.67
N PHE A 24 23.29 35.40 -57.01
CA PHE A 24 24.71 35.36 -56.65
C PHE A 24 24.99 34.28 -55.59
N GLU A 25 24.04 34.03 -54.69
CA GLU A 25 24.13 32.99 -53.65
C GLU A 25 24.42 31.60 -54.22
N GLU A 26 23.86 31.25 -55.38
CA GLU A 26 24.03 29.93 -56.02
C GLU A 26 25.51 29.53 -56.27
N GLY A 27 26.41 30.51 -56.33
CA GLY A 27 27.85 30.30 -56.49
C GLY A 27 28.67 30.23 -55.20
N LEU A 28 28.05 30.44 -54.03
CA LEU A 28 28.73 30.55 -52.75
C LEU A 28 28.66 29.24 -51.95
N THR A 29 29.68 28.99 -51.13
CA THR A 29 29.74 27.80 -50.24
C THR A 29 30.39 28.15 -48.90
N GLY A 30 30.20 27.29 -47.90
CA GLY A 30 30.84 27.44 -46.58
C GLY A 30 30.49 28.74 -45.87
N ASP A 31 31.45 29.33 -45.16
CA ASP A 31 31.25 30.55 -44.35
C ASP A 31 30.85 31.77 -45.18
N GLU A 32 31.29 31.84 -46.45
CA GLU A 32 30.92 32.92 -47.38
C GLU A 32 29.43 32.88 -47.71
N LEU A 33 28.87 31.68 -47.89
CA LEU A 33 27.43 31.49 -48.10
C LEU A 33 26.62 31.93 -46.86
N VAL A 34 27.11 31.60 -45.66
CA VAL A 34 26.44 31.98 -44.39
C VAL A 34 26.43 33.50 -44.22
N ALA A 35 27.58 34.16 -44.41
CA ALA A 35 27.68 35.61 -44.32
C ALA A 35 26.82 36.32 -45.38
N TRP A 36 26.79 35.79 -46.60
CA TRP A 36 25.97 36.32 -47.69
C TRP A 36 24.48 36.20 -47.39
N ARG A 37 24.01 35.05 -46.91
CA ARG A 37 22.61 34.85 -46.50
C ARG A 37 22.21 35.84 -45.42
N ALA A 38 23.03 36.03 -44.40
CA ALA A 38 22.76 37.00 -43.34
C ALA A 38 22.58 38.42 -43.91
N GLN A 39 23.47 38.87 -44.82
CA GLN A 39 23.34 40.17 -45.45
C GLN A 39 22.12 40.27 -46.39
N SER A 40 21.84 39.22 -47.16
CA SER A 40 20.70 39.15 -48.08
C SER A 40 19.35 39.26 -47.36
N VAL A 41 19.26 38.67 -46.16
CA VAL A 41 18.09 38.78 -45.29
C VAL A 41 17.91 40.22 -44.77
N GLU A 42 18.99 40.91 -44.39
CA GLU A 42 18.94 42.33 -43.99
C GLU A 42 18.52 43.24 -45.15
N ASP A 43 19.02 42.99 -46.36
CA ASP A 43 18.64 43.75 -47.56
C ASP A 43 17.17 43.53 -47.93
N SER A 44 16.70 42.29 -47.75
CA SER A 44 15.30 41.87 -47.92
C SER A 44 14.37 42.60 -46.94
N LEU A 45 14.78 42.71 -45.67
CA LEU A 45 14.08 43.48 -44.65
C LEU A 45 14.02 44.97 -44.99
N ARG A 46 15.17 45.57 -45.35
CA ARG A 46 15.25 46.98 -45.71
C ARG A 46 14.32 47.31 -46.87
N PHE A 47 14.25 46.43 -47.87
CA PHE A 47 13.32 46.56 -48.99
C PHE A 47 11.87 46.59 -48.51
N ALA A 48 11.45 45.57 -47.76
CA ALA A 48 10.06 45.43 -47.34
C ALA A 48 9.61 46.56 -46.39
N GLN A 49 10.50 47.08 -45.54
CA GLN A 49 10.24 48.23 -44.68
C GLN A 49 10.20 49.57 -45.44
N THR A 50 11.03 49.72 -46.49
CA THR A 50 11.06 50.96 -47.29
C THR A 50 9.88 51.05 -48.25
N PHE A 51 9.42 49.91 -48.78
CA PHE A 51 8.36 49.82 -49.78
C PHE A 51 7.23 48.88 -49.34
N PRO A 52 6.51 49.17 -48.23
CA PRO A 52 5.51 48.26 -47.65
C PRO A 52 4.30 48.01 -48.56
N GLU A 53 3.99 48.94 -49.48
CA GLU A 53 2.90 48.79 -50.46
C GLU A 53 3.28 47.95 -51.69
N HIS A 54 4.55 47.58 -51.84
CA HIS A 54 5.01 46.78 -52.98
C HIS A 54 4.52 45.32 -52.85
N GLU A 55 4.09 44.71 -53.96
CA GLU A 55 3.52 43.34 -53.97
C GLU A 55 4.46 42.26 -53.39
N GLN A 56 5.78 42.47 -53.50
CA GLN A 56 6.82 41.57 -52.99
C GLN A 56 7.26 41.88 -51.55
N ALA A 57 6.74 42.93 -50.90
CA ALA A 57 7.14 43.27 -49.54
C ALA A 57 6.80 42.14 -48.55
N ALA A 58 5.55 41.64 -48.58
CA ALA A 58 5.12 40.54 -47.72
C ALA A 58 5.86 39.21 -47.98
N PRO A 59 5.99 38.71 -49.24
CA PRO A 59 6.77 37.50 -49.52
C PRO A 59 8.23 37.58 -49.04
N VAL A 60 8.92 38.69 -49.34
CA VAL A 60 10.32 38.87 -48.98
C VAL A 60 10.49 38.94 -47.46
N MET A 61 9.60 39.63 -46.76
CA MET A 61 9.62 39.71 -45.29
C MET A 61 9.30 38.35 -44.63
N THR A 62 8.39 37.57 -45.21
CA THR A 62 8.06 36.22 -44.72
C THR A 62 9.24 35.27 -44.89
N ASN A 63 9.88 35.27 -46.05
CA ASN A 63 11.09 34.47 -46.28
C ASN A 63 12.23 34.86 -45.32
N ALA A 64 12.39 36.15 -45.04
CA ALA A 64 13.36 36.64 -44.06
C ALA A 64 13.09 36.10 -42.66
N ALA A 65 11.82 36.09 -42.22
CA ALA A 65 11.41 35.50 -40.95
C ALA A 65 11.73 33.99 -40.86
N GLU A 66 11.42 33.23 -41.91
CA GLU A 66 11.74 31.80 -41.97
C GLU A 66 13.25 31.52 -41.95
N GLU A 67 14.05 32.36 -42.63
CA GLU A 67 15.52 32.28 -42.57
C GLU A 67 16.05 32.55 -41.17
N PHE A 68 15.55 33.58 -40.47
CA PHE A 68 15.94 33.82 -39.08
C PHE A 68 15.59 32.65 -38.18
N PHE A 69 14.39 32.09 -38.35
CA PHE A 69 13.96 30.92 -37.59
C PHE A 69 14.86 29.70 -37.85
N ARG A 70 15.12 29.38 -39.12
CA ARG A 70 16.02 28.27 -39.51
C ARG A 70 17.45 28.44 -39.00
N ASN A 71 17.92 29.68 -38.86
CA ASN A 71 19.24 29.99 -38.32
C ASN A 71 19.27 30.07 -36.79
N GLY A 72 18.14 29.83 -36.10
CA GLY A 72 18.03 29.88 -34.64
C GLY A 72 18.01 31.30 -34.07
N ASP A 73 17.87 32.33 -34.89
CA ASP A 73 17.73 33.72 -34.44
C ASP A 73 16.26 34.01 -34.13
N LEU A 74 15.77 33.38 -33.06
CA LEU A 74 14.36 33.33 -32.71
C LEU A 74 13.77 34.72 -32.40
N LEU A 75 14.56 35.63 -31.83
CA LEU A 75 14.11 37.00 -31.54
C LEU A 75 13.87 37.79 -32.83
N ARG A 76 14.79 37.72 -33.80
CA ARG A 76 14.57 38.36 -35.11
C ARG A 76 13.48 37.66 -35.90
N ALA A 77 13.38 36.34 -35.83
CA ALA A 77 12.29 35.60 -36.46
C ALA A 77 10.92 36.07 -35.95
N LEU A 78 10.78 36.26 -34.63
CA LEU A 78 9.57 36.77 -34.00
C LEU A 78 9.25 38.22 -34.39
N GLU A 79 10.26 39.11 -34.36
CA GLU A 79 10.11 40.51 -34.76
C GLU A 79 9.61 40.63 -36.20
N VAL A 80 10.28 39.95 -37.13
CA VAL A 80 9.98 40.05 -38.57
C VAL A 80 8.64 39.41 -38.89
N SER A 81 8.31 38.26 -38.28
CA SER A 81 6.99 37.64 -38.46
C SER A 81 5.87 38.52 -37.92
N GLY A 82 6.12 39.23 -36.80
CA GLY A 82 5.20 40.23 -36.26
C GLY A 82 4.92 41.38 -37.24
N LEU A 83 5.93 41.82 -37.98
CA LEU A 83 5.78 42.81 -39.04
C LEU A 83 4.92 42.27 -40.20
N VAL A 84 5.09 41.01 -40.60
CA VAL A 84 4.28 40.39 -41.67
C VAL A 84 2.79 40.39 -41.32
N VAL A 85 2.43 39.95 -40.11
CA VAL A 85 1.01 39.83 -39.69
C VAL A 85 0.36 41.17 -39.32
N THR A 86 1.13 42.26 -39.31
CA THR A 86 0.65 43.63 -39.08
C THR A 86 0.85 44.55 -40.28
N LEU A 87 1.34 44.02 -41.42
CA LEU A 87 1.66 44.79 -42.61
C LEU A 87 0.43 45.51 -43.19
N GLN A 88 0.65 46.69 -43.77
CA GLN A 88 -0.36 47.40 -44.54
C GLN A 88 0.20 47.74 -45.94
N PRO A 89 -0.46 47.28 -47.03
CA PRO A 89 -1.65 46.41 -47.06
C PRO A 89 -1.39 45.00 -46.46
N PRO A 90 -2.44 44.30 -45.96
CA PRO A 90 -2.28 42.99 -45.33
C PRO A 90 -1.63 41.97 -46.27
N ALA A 91 -0.80 41.10 -45.70
CA ALA A 91 -0.24 39.96 -46.41
C ALA A 91 -1.34 38.99 -46.85
N SER A 92 -1.03 38.11 -47.81
CA SER A 92 -1.96 37.04 -48.17
C SER A 92 -2.16 36.10 -46.97
N MET A 93 -3.31 35.44 -46.91
CA MET A 93 -3.62 34.50 -45.83
C MET A 93 -2.59 33.36 -45.70
N GLU A 94 -1.96 32.97 -46.81
CA GLU A 94 -0.89 31.98 -46.85
C GLU A 94 0.38 32.50 -46.17
N LEU A 95 0.81 33.73 -46.48
CA LEU A 95 1.98 34.36 -45.88
C LEU A 95 1.76 34.68 -44.40
N GLU A 96 0.56 35.14 -44.03
CA GLU A 96 0.19 35.32 -42.63
C GLU A 96 0.27 34.01 -41.86
N ARG A 97 -0.18 32.88 -42.44
CA ARG A 97 -0.09 31.57 -41.82
C ARG A 97 1.36 31.15 -41.62
N THR A 98 2.23 31.31 -42.63
CA THR A 98 3.67 31.05 -42.48
C THR A 98 4.29 31.89 -41.36
N ALA A 99 3.99 33.19 -41.33
CA ALA A 99 4.46 34.08 -40.27
C ALA A 99 3.93 33.67 -38.87
N TRP A 100 2.65 33.32 -38.74
CA TRP A 100 2.09 32.80 -37.49
C TRP A 100 2.73 31.48 -37.05
N THR A 101 3.09 30.59 -37.99
CA THR A 101 3.85 29.37 -37.69
C THR A 101 5.23 29.70 -37.14
N VAL A 102 5.95 30.66 -37.73
CA VAL A 102 7.25 31.12 -37.21
C VAL A 102 7.08 31.77 -35.83
N ILE A 103 6.04 32.60 -35.62
CA ILE A 103 5.72 33.19 -34.30
C ILE A 103 5.50 32.07 -33.27
N ALA A 104 4.68 31.08 -33.58
CA ALA A 104 4.34 30.01 -32.64
C ALA A 104 5.58 29.19 -32.24
N HIS A 105 6.35 28.72 -33.23
CA HIS A 105 7.58 27.96 -32.96
C HIS A 105 8.65 28.79 -32.25
N SER A 106 8.90 30.04 -32.68
CA SER A 106 9.89 30.90 -32.03
C SER A 106 9.55 31.17 -30.56
N ASN A 107 8.27 31.43 -30.25
CA ASN A 107 7.84 31.60 -28.87
C ASN A 107 8.02 30.32 -28.05
N PHE A 108 7.71 29.16 -28.63
CA PHE A 108 7.88 27.89 -27.94
C PHE A 108 9.36 27.62 -27.60
N ASP A 109 10.26 27.82 -28.57
CA ASP A 109 11.70 27.60 -28.40
C ASP A 109 12.36 28.66 -27.50
N LEU A 110 11.76 29.85 -27.38
CA LEU A 110 12.13 30.89 -26.41
C LEU A 110 11.53 30.66 -25.00
N GLU A 111 10.85 29.53 -24.79
CA GLU A 111 10.13 29.18 -23.55
C GLU A 111 9.02 30.16 -23.17
N GLN A 112 8.52 30.94 -24.15
CA GLN A 112 7.38 31.86 -24.02
C GLN A 112 6.09 31.11 -24.31
N TYR A 113 5.83 30.05 -23.54
CA TYR A 113 4.79 29.07 -23.86
C TYR A 113 3.37 29.65 -23.92
N ALA A 114 3.04 30.66 -23.10
CA ALA A 114 1.75 31.34 -23.18
C ALA A 114 1.55 32.08 -24.52
N SER A 115 2.61 32.72 -25.04
CA SER A 115 2.59 33.37 -26.35
C SER A 115 2.52 32.33 -27.48
N ALA A 116 3.24 31.21 -27.33
CA ALA A 116 3.22 30.11 -28.28
C ALA A 116 1.81 29.51 -28.40
N GLU A 117 1.15 29.23 -27.27
CA GLU A 117 -0.22 28.74 -27.22
C GLU A 117 -1.19 29.63 -28.01
N GLN A 118 -1.14 30.95 -27.77
CA GLN A 118 -1.98 31.91 -28.47
C GLN A 118 -1.73 31.91 -29.99
N ALA A 119 -0.47 31.78 -30.41
CA ALA A 119 -0.12 31.72 -31.82
C ALA A 119 -0.60 30.41 -32.49
N TYR A 120 -0.50 29.27 -31.82
CA TYR A 120 -1.07 28.00 -32.33
C TYR A 120 -2.60 28.04 -32.38
N GLN A 121 -3.26 28.60 -31.37
CA GLN A 121 -4.71 28.82 -31.40
C GLN A 121 -5.11 29.71 -32.59
N ARG A 122 -4.31 30.75 -32.88
CA ARG A 122 -4.52 31.59 -34.06
C ARG A 122 -4.41 30.79 -35.36
N LEU A 123 -3.40 29.94 -35.51
CA LEU A 123 -3.23 29.07 -36.68
C LEU A 123 -4.44 28.16 -36.92
N LEU A 124 -5.02 27.59 -35.85
CA LEU A 124 -6.23 26.76 -35.95
C LEU A 124 -7.50 27.51 -36.41
N THR A 125 -7.49 28.85 -36.37
CA THR A 125 -8.59 29.67 -36.93
C THR A 125 -8.42 29.97 -38.43
N MET A 126 -7.26 29.65 -39.00
CA MET A 126 -6.94 29.89 -40.41
C MET A 126 -7.17 28.62 -41.24
N PRO A 127 -7.36 28.73 -42.57
CA PRO A 127 -7.32 27.57 -43.45
C PRO A 127 -5.96 26.86 -43.32
N LEU A 128 -5.99 25.56 -43.06
CA LEU A 128 -4.79 24.74 -42.87
C LEU A 128 -4.09 24.47 -44.21
N ALA A 129 -2.77 24.28 -44.19
CA ALA A 129 -1.99 24.03 -45.40
C ALA A 129 -2.07 22.55 -45.78
N GLU A 130 -1.95 21.68 -44.77
CA GLU A 130 -2.02 20.24 -44.90
C GLU A 130 -3.06 19.63 -43.95
N GLU A 131 -3.50 18.42 -44.25
CA GLU A 131 -4.50 17.70 -43.43
C GLU A 131 -3.96 17.37 -42.01
N GLY A 132 -2.64 17.22 -41.87
CA GLY A 132 -1.96 16.92 -40.60
C GLY A 132 -1.71 18.12 -39.68
N ASP A 133 -1.73 19.35 -40.20
CA ASP A 133 -1.41 20.57 -39.45
C ASP A 133 -2.29 20.74 -38.21
N ARG A 134 -3.56 20.32 -38.31
CA ARG A 134 -4.51 20.41 -37.20
C ARG A 134 -4.00 19.67 -35.98
N ALA A 135 -3.65 18.40 -36.16
CA ALA A 135 -3.21 17.53 -35.07
C ALA A 135 -1.89 18.06 -34.48
N GLU A 136 -0.95 18.49 -35.34
CA GLU A 136 0.30 19.09 -34.89
C GLU A 136 0.07 20.34 -34.03
N PHE A 137 -0.77 21.28 -34.47
CA PHE A 137 -1.03 22.50 -33.70
C PHE A 137 -1.82 22.21 -32.41
N GLU A 138 -2.74 21.25 -32.43
CA GLU A 138 -3.46 20.81 -31.24
C GLU A 138 -2.50 20.20 -30.21
N ASP A 139 -1.55 19.37 -30.63
CA ASP A 139 -0.49 18.82 -29.75
C ASP A 139 0.48 19.90 -29.26
N ARG A 140 0.82 20.89 -30.09
CA ARG A 140 1.66 22.02 -29.68
C ARG A 140 0.97 22.93 -28.67
N ILE A 141 -0.36 23.08 -28.75
CA ILE A 141 -1.15 23.75 -27.70
C ILE A 141 -1.07 22.96 -26.40
N ALA A 142 -1.28 21.63 -26.44
CA ALA A 142 -1.18 20.78 -25.26
C ALA A 142 0.21 20.86 -24.62
N ALA A 143 1.28 20.75 -25.42
CA ALA A 143 2.65 20.90 -24.98
C ALA A 143 2.92 22.28 -24.37
N SER A 144 2.42 23.36 -24.99
CA SER A 144 2.60 24.73 -24.47
C SER A 144 1.92 24.92 -23.11
N ILE A 145 0.71 24.38 -22.92
CA ILE A 145 0.01 24.44 -21.63
C ILE A 145 0.75 23.59 -20.58
N TYR A 146 1.17 22.38 -20.94
CA TYR A 146 1.95 21.51 -20.04
C TYR A 146 3.25 22.19 -19.57
N ARG A 147 3.99 22.83 -20.49
CA ARG A 147 5.20 23.58 -20.17
C ARG A 147 4.95 24.81 -19.28
N GLN A 148 3.79 25.48 -19.42
CA GLN A 148 3.39 26.54 -18.48
C GLN A 148 3.20 25.98 -17.06
N GLY A 149 2.64 24.77 -16.94
CA GLY A 149 2.54 24.05 -15.66
C GLY A 149 3.90 23.74 -15.05
N GLU A 150 4.85 23.22 -15.85
CA GLU A 150 6.22 22.97 -15.38
C GLU A 150 6.94 24.26 -14.94
N GLN A 151 6.79 25.36 -15.68
CA GLN A 151 7.36 26.66 -15.28
C GLN A 151 6.76 27.15 -13.96
N ALA A 152 5.43 27.02 -13.79
CA ALA A 152 4.76 27.38 -12.54
C ALA A 152 5.21 26.50 -11.37
N GLN A 153 5.41 25.20 -11.60
CA GLN A 153 5.93 24.26 -10.61
C GLN A 153 7.36 24.61 -10.20
N ALA A 154 8.23 24.91 -11.17
CA ALA A 154 9.61 25.35 -10.92
C ALA A 154 9.67 26.68 -10.15
N ALA A 155 8.68 27.56 -10.35
CA ALA A 155 8.51 28.78 -9.59
C ALA A 155 7.88 28.58 -8.19
N GLY A 156 7.49 27.35 -7.82
CA GLY A 156 6.85 27.02 -6.55
C GLY A 156 5.38 27.45 -6.47
N ASN A 157 4.76 27.87 -7.58
CA ASN A 157 3.35 28.25 -7.62
C ASN A 157 2.49 27.01 -7.89
N VAL A 158 2.24 26.25 -6.82
CA VAL A 158 1.49 24.98 -6.86
C VAL A 158 0.09 25.16 -7.48
N ASP A 159 -0.64 26.20 -7.10
CA ASP A 159 -2.01 26.44 -7.60
C ASP A 159 -2.03 26.64 -9.11
N LEU A 160 -1.11 27.47 -9.62
CA LEU A 160 -1.01 27.70 -11.06
C LEU A 160 -0.55 26.44 -11.78
N ALA A 161 0.47 25.74 -11.28
CA ALA A 161 0.98 24.52 -11.90
C ALA A 161 -0.12 23.45 -12.05
N VAL A 162 -0.88 23.19 -10.98
CA VAL A 162 -2.01 22.24 -11.01
C VAL A 162 -3.07 22.70 -11.99
N ALA A 163 -3.43 23.99 -12.01
CA ALA A 163 -4.42 24.52 -12.94
C ALA A 163 -3.98 24.37 -14.40
N GLU A 164 -2.72 24.66 -14.73
CA GLU A 164 -2.16 24.50 -16.07
C GLU A 164 -2.12 23.02 -16.49
N PHE A 165 -1.64 22.13 -15.62
CA PHE A 165 -1.64 20.69 -15.91
C PHE A 165 -3.04 20.14 -16.17
N LEU A 166 -4.03 20.48 -15.33
CA LEU A 166 -5.42 20.06 -15.55
C LEU A 166 -6.03 20.73 -16.80
N ARG A 167 -5.57 21.92 -17.20
CA ARG A 167 -6.02 22.60 -18.42
C ARG A 167 -5.64 21.84 -19.68
N VAL A 168 -4.54 21.08 -19.69
CA VAL A 168 -4.15 20.24 -20.84
C VAL A 168 -5.31 19.32 -21.24
N ALA A 169 -5.86 18.56 -20.30
CA ALA A 169 -6.97 17.64 -20.56
C ALA A 169 -8.32 18.36 -20.84
N ALA A 170 -8.50 19.57 -20.33
CA ALA A 170 -9.70 20.37 -20.59
C ALA A 170 -9.72 20.98 -22.00
N VAL A 171 -8.55 21.39 -22.51
CA VAL A 171 -8.41 22.04 -23.82
C VAL A 171 -8.14 21.01 -24.91
N GLN A 172 -7.32 20.00 -24.63
CA GLN A 172 -6.90 18.95 -25.57
C GLN A 172 -7.05 17.55 -24.94
N PRO A 173 -8.28 17.05 -24.76
CA PRO A 173 -8.53 15.76 -24.08
C PRO A 173 -7.94 14.54 -24.80
N GLU A 174 -7.80 14.60 -26.12
CA GLU A 174 -7.27 13.51 -26.96
C GLU A 174 -5.73 13.53 -27.07
N SER A 175 -5.05 14.55 -26.52
CA SER A 175 -3.60 14.64 -26.62
C SER A 175 -2.90 13.64 -25.70
N GLU A 176 -1.77 13.08 -26.16
CA GLU A 176 -0.93 12.17 -25.37
C GLU A 176 -0.37 12.84 -24.09
N PHE A 177 -0.35 14.18 -24.06
CA PHE A 177 0.03 14.94 -22.86
C PHE A 177 -1.04 14.93 -21.76
N ALA A 178 -2.32 14.73 -22.09
CA ALA A 178 -3.42 14.82 -21.13
C ALA A 178 -3.28 13.87 -19.92
N PRO A 179 -3.06 12.55 -20.09
CA PRO A 179 -2.86 11.66 -18.95
C PRO A 179 -1.63 12.03 -18.13
N THR A 180 -0.50 12.36 -18.78
CA THR A 180 0.73 12.76 -18.09
C THR A 180 0.51 14.00 -17.23
N ALA A 181 -0.15 15.03 -17.77
CA ALA A 181 -0.45 16.25 -17.07
C ALA A 181 -1.35 16.03 -15.84
N ILE A 182 -2.42 15.22 -15.97
CA ILE A 182 -3.31 14.90 -14.85
C ILE A 182 -2.54 14.13 -13.75
N TYR A 183 -1.70 13.18 -14.15
CA TYR A 183 -0.84 12.44 -13.23
C TYR A 183 0.11 13.39 -12.46
N ASP A 184 0.77 14.31 -13.17
CA ASP A 184 1.70 15.28 -12.56
C ASP A 184 0.99 16.26 -11.63
N ALA A 185 -0.22 16.71 -11.99
CA ALA A 185 -1.07 17.49 -11.10
C ALA A 185 -1.36 16.74 -9.79
N GLY A 186 -1.78 15.47 -9.88
CA GLY A 186 -2.03 14.62 -8.72
C GLY A 186 -0.77 14.40 -7.87
N ALA A 187 0.37 14.14 -8.50
CA ALA A 187 1.65 13.96 -7.80
C ALA A 187 2.10 15.24 -7.08
N LEU A 188 1.93 16.41 -7.72
CA LEU A 188 2.27 17.70 -7.13
C LEU A 188 1.37 18.04 -5.93
N LEU A 189 0.08 17.71 -6.01
CA LEU A 189 -0.87 17.88 -4.90
C LEU A 189 -0.49 17.00 -3.69
N ILE A 190 -0.02 15.76 -3.92
CA ILE A 190 0.51 14.88 -2.86
C ILE A 190 1.73 15.51 -2.19
N ILE A 191 2.72 15.96 -2.97
CA ILE A 191 3.94 16.58 -2.42
C ILE A 191 3.60 17.85 -1.63
N SER A 192 2.54 18.54 -2.03
CA SER A 192 2.03 19.75 -1.37
C SER A 192 1.08 19.46 -0.19
N LEU A 193 0.91 18.19 0.19
CA LEU A 193 0.04 17.72 1.28
C LEU A 193 -1.45 18.05 1.10
N ARG A 194 -1.90 18.30 -0.14
CA ARG A 194 -3.28 18.64 -0.49
C ARG A 194 -4.08 17.37 -0.80
N TRP A 195 -4.30 16.58 0.23
CA TRP A 195 -4.79 15.20 0.10
C TRP A 195 -6.13 15.08 -0.62
N SER A 196 -7.12 15.90 -0.26
CA SER A 196 -8.45 15.82 -0.87
C SER A 196 -8.41 16.06 -2.38
N GLU A 197 -7.67 17.08 -2.80
CA GLU A 197 -7.57 17.43 -4.22
C GLU A 197 -6.74 16.39 -4.98
N ALA A 198 -5.68 15.86 -4.37
CA ALA A 198 -4.92 14.76 -4.95
C ALA A 198 -5.80 13.52 -5.18
N LEU A 199 -6.64 13.16 -4.22
CA LEU A 199 -7.58 12.04 -4.33
C LEU A 199 -8.54 12.27 -5.49
N ASP A 200 -9.19 13.44 -5.56
CA ASP A 200 -10.13 13.78 -6.64
C ASP A 200 -9.47 13.64 -8.03
N VAL A 201 -8.25 14.17 -8.19
CA VAL A 201 -7.50 14.14 -9.46
C VAL A 201 -7.06 12.72 -9.83
N LEU A 202 -6.52 11.95 -8.88
CA LEU A 202 -5.98 10.61 -9.13
C LEU A 202 -7.07 9.54 -9.29
N GLU A 203 -8.20 9.68 -8.60
CA GLU A 203 -9.38 8.85 -8.83
C GLU A 203 -9.95 9.11 -10.24
N ARG A 204 -10.03 10.38 -10.64
CA ARG A 204 -10.46 10.77 -11.98
C ARG A 204 -9.51 10.21 -13.05
N PHE A 205 -8.21 10.30 -12.83
CA PHE A 205 -7.20 9.71 -13.73
C PHE A 205 -7.47 8.23 -13.97
N ARG A 206 -7.66 7.45 -12.90
CA ARG A 206 -7.91 6.01 -12.99
C ARG A 206 -9.20 5.67 -13.73
N MET A 207 -10.21 6.51 -13.59
CA MET A 207 -11.50 6.33 -14.27
C MET A 207 -11.42 6.67 -15.76
N ASP A 208 -10.73 7.76 -16.12
CA ASP A 208 -10.65 8.24 -17.51
C ASP A 208 -9.60 7.48 -18.32
N TYR A 209 -8.54 6.99 -17.67
CA TYR A 209 -7.42 6.29 -18.31
C TYR A 209 -7.15 4.91 -17.66
N PRO A 210 -8.11 3.98 -17.64
CA PRO A 210 -8.02 2.73 -16.88
C PRO A 210 -6.89 1.78 -17.33
N ASP A 211 -6.46 1.88 -18.59
CA ASP A 211 -5.39 1.04 -19.15
C ASP A 211 -4.02 1.74 -19.18
N HIS A 212 -3.91 2.96 -18.63
CA HIS A 212 -2.66 3.73 -18.69
C HIS A 212 -1.55 3.13 -17.81
N PRO A 213 -0.28 3.11 -18.25
CA PRO A 213 0.85 2.58 -17.48
C PRO A 213 1.08 3.20 -16.10
N PHE A 214 0.53 4.38 -15.85
CA PHE A 214 0.64 5.06 -14.54
C PHE A 214 -0.31 4.51 -13.47
N ASN A 215 -1.28 3.65 -13.81
CA ASN A 215 -2.26 3.19 -12.82
C ASN A 215 -1.66 2.43 -11.64
N ASP A 216 -0.56 1.72 -11.82
CA ASP A 216 0.14 1.03 -10.73
C ASP A 216 0.70 2.04 -9.72
N ASP A 217 1.32 3.11 -10.21
CA ASP A 217 1.87 4.19 -9.36
C ASP A 217 0.75 5.09 -8.78
N VAL A 218 -0.32 5.33 -9.54
CA VAL A 218 -1.54 6.00 -9.05
C VAL A 218 -2.18 5.20 -7.93
N THR A 219 -2.13 3.86 -7.97
CA THR A 219 -2.59 2.98 -6.87
C THR A 219 -1.77 3.20 -5.61
N GLN A 220 -0.44 3.25 -5.72
CA GLN A 220 0.43 3.55 -4.58
C GLN A 220 0.20 4.95 -4.01
N LYS A 221 0.02 5.94 -4.89
CA LYS A 221 -0.27 7.32 -4.52
C LYS A 221 -1.63 7.49 -3.84
N LEU A 222 -2.68 6.82 -4.32
CA LEU A 222 -3.99 6.82 -3.65
C LEU A 222 -3.91 6.16 -2.27
N ALA A 223 -3.21 5.02 -2.12
CA ALA A 223 -3.01 4.39 -0.82
C ALA A 223 -2.37 5.38 0.19
N PHE A 224 -1.30 6.04 -0.22
CA PHE A 224 -0.61 7.04 0.60
C PHE A 224 -1.49 8.27 0.90
N ALA A 225 -2.22 8.78 -0.08
CA ALA A 225 -3.08 9.95 0.08
C ALA A 225 -4.28 9.65 1.00
N TYR A 226 -4.95 8.50 0.85
CA TYR A 226 -6.02 8.10 1.76
C TYR A 226 -5.52 7.90 3.18
N MET A 227 -4.35 7.25 3.35
CA MET A 227 -3.74 7.05 4.67
C MET A 227 -3.43 8.40 5.33
N SER A 228 -2.84 9.33 4.57
CA SER A 228 -2.49 10.68 5.04
C SER A 228 -3.72 11.55 5.33
N ALA A 229 -4.84 11.29 4.66
CA ALA A 229 -6.13 11.92 4.92
C ALA A 229 -6.91 11.27 6.09
N GLY A 230 -6.39 10.22 6.72
CA GLY A 230 -7.07 9.48 7.79
C GLY A 230 -8.24 8.60 7.31
N MET A 231 -8.29 8.29 6.01
CA MET A 231 -9.31 7.45 5.39
C MET A 231 -8.86 5.98 5.37
N SER A 232 -8.76 5.36 6.56
CA SER A 232 -8.14 4.03 6.72
C SER A 232 -8.80 2.93 5.89
N GLY A 233 -10.13 2.94 5.73
CA GLY A 233 -10.83 1.92 4.94
C GLY A 233 -10.49 1.98 3.45
N GLN A 234 -10.49 3.19 2.87
CA GLN A 234 -10.10 3.39 1.47
C GLN A 234 -8.60 3.12 1.26
N ALA A 235 -7.75 3.52 2.21
CA ALA A 235 -6.33 3.20 2.18
C ALA A 235 -6.10 1.68 2.18
N ALA A 236 -6.81 0.94 3.04
CA ALA A 236 -6.72 -0.52 3.09
C ALA A 236 -7.09 -1.16 1.74
N ALA A 237 -8.18 -0.70 1.12
CA ALA A 237 -8.59 -1.18 -0.20
C ALA A 237 -7.54 -0.91 -1.30
N GLU A 238 -6.85 0.25 -1.26
CA GLU A 238 -5.74 0.51 -2.19
C GLU A 238 -4.51 -0.36 -1.89
N TYR A 239 -4.19 -0.62 -0.62
CA TYR A 239 -3.12 -1.57 -0.27
C TYR A 239 -3.42 -2.99 -0.74
N GLU A 240 -4.68 -3.43 -0.71
CA GLU A 240 -5.06 -4.71 -1.33
C GLU A 240 -4.88 -4.70 -2.86
N ARG A 241 -5.20 -3.57 -3.53
CA ARG A 241 -4.90 -3.42 -4.97
C ARG A 241 -3.40 -3.52 -5.23
N ILE A 242 -2.56 -2.85 -4.43
CA ILE A 242 -1.09 -2.96 -4.50
C ILE A 242 -0.66 -4.42 -4.42
N ALA A 243 -1.23 -5.19 -3.49
CA ALA A 243 -0.91 -6.61 -3.33
C ALA A 243 -1.25 -7.49 -4.53
N THR A 244 -2.03 -7.00 -5.51
CA THR A 244 -2.39 -7.70 -6.74
C THR A 244 -1.62 -7.22 -7.97
N LEU A 245 -0.81 -6.16 -7.86
CA LEU A 245 -0.05 -5.62 -8.98
C LEU A 245 0.97 -6.64 -9.50
N SER A 246 1.01 -6.76 -10.82
CA SER A 246 1.94 -7.65 -11.53
C SER A 246 3.26 -6.94 -11.78
N GLY A 247 4.39 -7.64 -11.64
CA GLY A 247 5.72 -7.04 -11.84
C GLY A 247 6.26 -6.25 -10.64
N VAL A 248 5.52 -6.22 -9.53
CA VAL A 248 5.97 -5.70 -8.23
C VAL A 248 6.67 -6.80 -7.43
N ASP A 249 7.62 -6.41 -6.57
CA ASP A 249 8.30 -7.32 -5.65
C ASP A 249 7.27 -8.09 -4.78
N PRO A 250 7.30 -9.44 -4.76
CA PRO A 250 6.46 -10.23 -3.85
C PRO A 250 6.54 -9.79 -2.38
N GLU A 251 7.68 -9.24 -1.95
CA GLU A 251 7.86 -8.63 -0.63
C GLU A 251 6.90 -7.45 -0.43
N LEU A 252 6.88 -6.51 -1.38
CA LEU A 252 6.02 -5.33 -1.32
C LEU A 252 4.54 -5.72 -1.35
N ASN A 253 4.18 -6.72 -2.15
CA ASN A 253 2.80 -7.22 -2.18
C ASN A 253 2.38 -7.81 -0.82
N ARG A 254 3.29 -8.49 -0.12
CA ARG A 254 3.04 -9.00 1.23
C ARG A 254 2.92 -7.86 2.24
N GLU A 255 3.85 -6.91 2.23
CA GLU A 255 3.82 -5.73 3.10
C GLU A 255 2.52 -4.94 2.94
N ALA A 256 2.04 -4.80 1.70
CA ALA A 256 0.77 -4.14 1.43
C ALA A 256 -0.42 -4.86 2.08
N LEU A 257 -0.48 -6.20 2.04
CA LEU A 257 -1.53 -6.94 2.76
C LEU A 257 -1.45 -6.73 4.28
N TRP A 258 -0.25 -6.68 4.86
CA TRP A 258 -0.10 -6.38 6.29
C TRP A 258 -0.64 -4.99 6.63
N GLN A 259 -0.29 -3.98 5.83
CA GLN A 259 -0.83 -2.63 6.01
C GLN A 259 -2.35 -2.60 5.87
N ALA A 260 -2.91 -3.31 4.88
CA ALA A 260 -4.36 -3.42 4.73
C ALA A 260 -5.04 -4.05 5.95
N ALA A 261 -4.51 -5.18 6.46
CA ALA A 261 -5.05 -5.85 7.64
C ALA A 261 -5.03 -4.95 8.89
N ASP A 262 -3.93 -4.23 9.10
CA ASP A 262 -3.79 -3.32 10.25
C ASP A 262 -4.75 -2.13 10.13
N LEU A 263 -4.92 -1.55 8.93
CA LEU A 263 -5.86 -0.46 8.68
C LEU A 263 -7.32 -0.89 8.87
N TYR A 264 -7.69 -2.09 8.42
CA TYR A 264 -9.02 -2.65 8.69
C TYR A 264 -9.25 -2.87 10.18
N GLY A 265 -8.24 -3.34 10.91
CA GLY A 265 -8.29 -3.48 12.36
C GLY A 265 -8.54 -2.16 13.08
N GLN A 266 -7.81 -1.10 12.69
CA GLN A 266 -7.98 0.25 13.26
C GLN A 266 -9.39 0.82 13.03
N GLN A 267 -10.03 0.48 11.91
CA GLN A 267 -11.40 0.90 11.60
C GLN A 267 -12.47 0.00 12.25
N GLY A 268 -12.09 -1.12 12.86
CA GLY A 268 -13.04 -2.13 13.37
C GLY A 268 -13.69 -2.99 12.28
N ALA A 269 -13.15 -2.99 11.06
CA ALA A 269 -13.60 -3.83 9.95
C ALA A 269 -13.07 -5.27 10.09
N MET A 270 -13.50 -5.97 11.15
CA MET A 270 -12.99 -7.29 11.54
C MET A 270 -13.19 -8.38 10.47
N ALA A 271 -14.23 -8.28 9.64
CA ALA A 271 -14.45 -9.23 8.55
C ALA A 271 -13.35 -9.14 7.48
N ASP A 272 -13.01 -7.93 7.05
CA ASP A 272 -11.96 -7.67 6.08
C ASP A 272 -10.58 -7.97 6.67
N GLN A 273 -10.30 -7.55 7.91
CA GLN A 273 -9.06 -7.87 8.59
C GLN A 273 -8.79 -9.39 8.64
N ARG A 274 -9.82 -10.20 8.98
CA ARG A 274 -9.70 -11.67 8.96
C ARG A 274 -9.45 -12.21 7.57
N ARG A 275 -10.15 -11.70 6.54
CA ARG A 275 -9.95 -12.12 5.16
C ARG A 275 -8.52 -11.85 4.69
N VAL A 276 -8.00 -10.66 4.96
CA VAL A 276 -6.64 -10.26 4.55
C VAL A 276 -5.57 -11.07 5.29
N TYR A 277 -5.68 -11.30 6.60
CA TYR A 277 -4.71 -12.18 7.29
C TYR A 277 -4.76 -13.62 6.76
N ALA A 278 -5.94 -14.15 6.43
CA ALA A 278 -6.05 -15.49 5.84
C ALA A 278 -5.37 -15.56 4.46
N GLU A 279 -5.50 -14.50 3.66
CA GLU A 279 -4.80 -14.36 2.37
C GLU A 279 -3.28 -14.28 2.54
N ILE A 280 -2.77 -13.57 3.57
CA ILE A 280 -1.33 -13.56 3.91
C ILE A 280 -0.85 -14.98 4.19
N VAL A 281 -1.59 -15.76 4.99
CA VAL A 281 -1.22 -17.14 5.33
C VAL A 281 -1.19 -18.04 4.09
N GLU A 282 -2.12 -17.86 3.15
CA GLU A 282 -2.23 -18.66 1.93
C GLU A 282 -1.14 -18.32 0.91
N ARG A 283 -0.95 -17.02 0.64
CA ARG A 283 -0.03 -16.55 -0.40
C ARG A 283 1.42 -16.47 0.06
N TYR A 284 1.64 -16.21 1.35
CA TYR A 284 2.96 -15.94 1.93
C TYR A 284 3.23 -16.84 3.15
N PRO A 285 3.48 -18.15 2.94
CA PRO A 285 3.96 -19.04 3.99
C PRO A 285 5.38 -18.70 4.48
N VAL A 286 6.12 -17.87 3.72
CA VAL A 286 7.46 -17.37 4.02
C VAL A 286 7.44 -15.84 3.90
N PRO A 287 8.08 -15.08 4.81
CA PRO A 287 8.85 -15.54 5.97
C PRO A 287 7.98 -16.20 7.05
N PHE A 288 8.51 -17.27 7.64
CA PHE A 288 7.78 -18.09 8.61
C PHE A 288 7.30 -17.30 9.83
N ASP A 289 8.12 -16.35 10.31
CA ASP A 289 7.84 -15.51 11.47
C ASP A 289 6.57 -14.66 11.25
N GLU A 290 6.40 -14.07 10.07
CA GLU A 290 5.19 -13.32 9.75
C GLU A 290 4.00 -14.28 9.55
N SER A 291 4.21 -15.39 8.86
CA SER A 291 3.13 -16.35 8.59
C SER A 291 2.57 -16.96 9.89
N ILE A 292 3.40 -17.20 10.91
CA ILE A 292 2.93 -17.68 12.21
C ILE A 292 2.20 -16.59 12.99
N GLU A 293 2.63 -15.32 12.91
CA GLU A 293 1.92 -14.20 13.52
C GLU A 293 0.56 -13.95 12.85
N ALA A 294 0.45 -14.08 11.52
CA ALA A 294 -0.84 -13.96 10.83
C ALA A 294 -1.84 -15.03 11.31
N ARG A 295 -1.41 -16.28 11.51
CA ARG A 295 -2.24 -17.34 12.10
C ARG A 295 -2.65 -17.02 13.54
N HIS A 296 -1.74 -16.46 14.32
CA HIS A 296 -2.02 -16.04 15.69
C HIS A 296 -3.03 -14.88 15.73
N LYS A 297 -2.90 -13.88 14.85
CA LYS A 297 -3.90 -12.80 14.70
C LYS A 297 -5.28 -13.34 14.34
N LEU A 298 -5.36 -14.31 13.43
CA LEU A 298 -6.63 -14.96 13.08
C LEU A 298 -7.23 -15.73 14.26
N ALA A 299 -6.42 -16.43 15.05
CA ALA A 299 -6.89 -17.08 16.27
C ALA A 299 -7.43 -16.05 17.28
N GLU A 300 -6.76 -14.91 17.46
CA GLU A 300 -7.22 -13.84 18.35
C GLU A 300 -8.53 -13.20 17.87
N LEU A 301 -8.65 -12.92 16.57
CA LEU A 301 -9.89 -12.41 16.00
C LEU A 301 -11.06 -13.39 16.15
N ALA A 302 -10.81 -14.70 16.03
CA ALA A 302 -11.81 -15.72 16.29
C ALA A 302 -12.23 -15.77 17.78
N ARG A 303 -11.28 -15.57 18.70
CA ARG A 303 -11.56 -15.46 20.15
C ARG A 303 -12.41 -14.23 20.48
N GLU A 304 -12.09 -13.08 19.87
CA GLU A 304 -12.87 -11.84 20.05
C GLU A 304 -14.29 -11.97 19.50
N ALA A 305 -14.47 -12.74 18.43
CA ALA A 305 -15.77 -13.03 17.83
C ALA A 305 -16.57 -14.14 18.56
N ASP A 306 -16.01 -14.76 19.60
CA ASP A 306 -16.56 -15.96 20.26
C ASP A 306 -16.84 -17.12 19.28
N ASP A 307 -16.04 -17.20 18.20
CA ASP A 307 -16.14 -18.24 17.17
C ASP A 307 -15.16 -19.37 17.50
N TRP A 308 -15.61 -20.31 18.32
CA TRP A 308 -14.79 -21.46 18.72
C TRP A 308 -14.37 -22.33 17.53
N ALA A 309 -15.20 -22.45 16.49
CA ALA A 309 -14.87 -23.29 15.34
C ALA A 309 -13.68 -22.72 14.55
N ASP A 310 -13.69 -21.41 14.28
CA ASP A 310 -12.57 -20.74 13.62
C ASP A 310 -11.34 -20.62 14.54
N ARG A 311 -11.56 -20.40 15.85
CA ARG A 311 -10.49 -20.43 16.87
C ARG A 311 -9.76 -21.76 16.83
N GLN A 312 -10.49 -22.87 16.93
CA GLN A 312 -9.92 -24.22 16.90
C GLN A 312 -9.13 -24.47 15.61
N LYS A 313 -9.66 -24.04 14.46
CA LYS A 313 -8.98 -24.15 13.17
C LYS A 313 -7.62 -23.43 13.19
N TRP A 314 -7.56 -22.18 13.64
CA TRP A 314 -6.32 -21.41 13.65
C TRP A 314 -5.33 -21.88 14.71
N LEU A 315 -5.79 -22.30 15.89
CA LEU A 315 -4.94 -22.95 16.89
C LEU A 315 -4.30 -24.23 16.32
N ALA A 316 -5.07 -25.08 15.65
CA ALA A 316 -4.53 -26.28 15.01
C ALA A 316 -3.53 -25.92 13.88
N ALA A 317 -3.80 -24.85 13.12
CA ALA A 317 -2.89 -24.38 12.08
C ALA A 317 -1.56 -23.86 12.65
N ILE A 318 -1.55 -23.20 13.81
CA ILE A 318 -0.33 -22.77 14.51
C ILE A 318 0.50 -23.99 14.93
N VAL A 319 -0.14 -24.98 15.55
CA VAL A 319 0.52 -26.22 15.98
C VAL A 319 1.13 -26.97 14.79
N ALA A 320 0.38 -27.09 13.69
CA ALA A 320 0.87 -27.74 12.47
C ALA A 320 2.04 -26.96 11.84
N ALA A 321 1.94 -25.64 11.78
CA ALA A 321 3.00 -24.79 11.24
C ALA A 321 4.31 -24.93 12.03
N ASP A 322 4.26 -24.82 13.37
CA ASP A 322 5.44 -25.03 14.24
C ASP A 322 6.05 -26.43 14.08
N ALA A 323 5.21 -27.48 14.05
CA ALA A 323 5.68 -28.85 13.89
C ALA A 323 6.38 -29.10 12.55
N SER A 324 5.95 -28.39 11.50
CA SER A 324 6.52 -28.50 10.14
C SER A 324 7.64 -27.50 9.84
N ALA A 325 7.94 -26.57 10.75
CA ALA A 325 8.82 -25.43 10.50
C ALA A 325 10.30 -25.79 10.28
N GLY A 326 10.74 -26.97 10.70
CA GLY A 326 12.13 -27.43 10.53
C GLY A 326 13.12 -26.44 11.13
N VAL A 327 14.00 -25.87 10.29
CA VAL A 327 15.00 -24.88 10.70
C VAL A 327 14.44 -23.48 10.97
N ALA A 328 13.23 -23.18 10.48
CA ALA A 328 12.56 -21.90 10.72
C ALA A 328 11.86 -21.85 12.09
N ARG A 329 11.74 -23.00 12.77
CA ARG A 329 11.17 -23.09 14.11
C ARG A 329 11.94 -22.20 15.08
N ASN A 330 11.24 -21.38 15.86
CA ASN A 330 11.84 -20.39 16.74
C ASN A 330 11.12 -20.34 18.10
N PRO A 331 11.65 -19.62 19.11
CA PRO A 331 11.02 -19.55 20.44
C PRO A 331 9.58 -19.01 20.42
N ARG A 332 9.27 -18.09 19.50
CA ARG A 332 7.94 -17.50 19.36
C ARG A 332 6.94 -18.50 18.80
N SER A 333 7.28 -19.21 17.72
CA SER A 333 6.42 -20.27 17.15
C SER A 333 6.18 -21.39 18.15
N MET A 334 7.22 -21.77 18.91
CA MET A 334 7.11 -22.78 19.95
C MET A 334 6.17 -22.35 21.07
N THR A 335 6.25 -21.10 21.50
CA THR A 335 5.37 -20.55 22.53
C THR A 335 3.92 -20.54 22.07
N LEU A 336 3.66 -20.02 20.87
CA LEU A 336 2.32 -19.97 20.27
C LEU A 336 1.72 -21.37 20.11
N ALA A 337 2.52 -22.34 19.66
CA ALA A 337 2.06 -23.72 19.51
C ALA A 337 1.81 -24.41 20.86
N ALA A 338 2.61 -24.13 21.89
CA ALA A 338 2.40 -24.65 23.24
C ALA A 338 1.09 -24.12 23.85
N GLU A 339 0.85 -22.81 23.74
CA GLU A 339 -0.38 -22.15 24.19
C GLU A 339 -1.59 -22.69 23.42
N ALA A 340 -1.48 -22.84 22.10
CA ALA A 340 -2.52 -23.42 21.27
C ALA A 340 -2.84 -24.87 21.65
N LYS A 341 -1.83 -25.71 21.91
CA LYS A 341 -2.05 -27.09 22.38
C LYS A 341 -2.73 -27.13 23.74
N LEU A 342 -2.35 -26.24 24.67
CA LEU A 342 -2.95 -26.16 26.00
C LEU A 342 -4.45 -25.83 25.90
N GLU A 343 -4.82 -24.85 25.06
CA GLU A 343 -6.21 -24.47 24.87
C GLU A 343 -7.01 -25.57 24.17
N LEU A 344 -6.43 -26.20 23.13
CA LEU A 344 -7.05 -27.34 22.43
C LEU A 344 -7.23 -28.58 23.32
N ALA A 345 -6.51 -28.69 24.44
CA ALA A 345 -6.70 -29.77 25.41
C ALA A 345 -7.99 -29.59 26.24
N GLY A 346 -8.49 -28.37 26.42
CA GLY A 346 -9.68 -28.06 27.23
C GLY A 346 -10.91 -28.91 26.91
N PRO A 347 -11.34 -29.03 25.64
CA PRO A 347 -12.48 -29.88 25.28
C PRO A 347 -12.30 -31.36 25.64
N THR A 348 -11.06 -31.86 25.65
CA THR A 348 -10.79 -33.27 26.04
C THR A 348 -10.91 -33.48 27.54
N ARG A 349 -10.49 -32.50 28.35
CA ARG A 349 -10.76 -32.43 29.79
C ARG A 349 -12.26 -32.40 30.06
N ASP A 350 -12.98 -31.53 29.37
CA ASP A 350 -14.42 -31.34 29.59
C ASP A 350 -15.20 -32.61 29.21
N ALA A 351 -14.79 -33.30 28.14
CA ALA A 351 -15.34 -34.60 27.78
C ALA A 351 -15.09 -35.67 28.86
N PHE A 352 -13.95 -35.66 29.55
CA PHE A 352 -13.69 -36.52 30.70
C PHE A 352 -14.56 -36.17 31.92
N MET A 353 -14.67 -34.88 32.25
CA MET A 353 -15.46 -34.39 33.38
C MET A 353 -16.96 -34.67 33.19
N ALA A 354 -17.45 -34.66 31.96
CA ALA A 354 -18.85 -34.93 31.63
C ALA A 354 -19.27 -36.40 31.86
N VAL A 355 -18.33 -37.36 31.88
CA VAL A 355 -18.66 -38.77 32.07
C VAL A 355 -18.96 -39.06 33.54
N LYS A 356 -20.22 -39.34 33.86
CA LYS A 356 -20.66 -39.77 35.20
C LYS A 356 -20.47 -41.28 35.38
N LEU A 357 -19.99 -41.70 36.55
CA LEU A 357 -19.87 -43.11 36.92
C LEU A 357 -21.20 -43.65 37.44
N THR A 358 -22.00 -44.17 36.50
CA THR A 358 -23.34 -44.72 36.71
C THR A 358 -23.34 -46.24 36.60
N ALA A 359 -24.38 -46.90 37.12
CA ALA A 359 -24.57 -48.32 36.97
C ALA A 359 -24.98 -48.68 35.52
N PRO A 360 -24.37 -49.71 34.88
CA PRO A 360 -23.29 -50.55 35.40
C PRO A 360 -21.91 -49.84 35.38
N LEU A 361 -21.21 -49.86 36.52
CA LEU A 361 -19.98 -49.09 36.76
C LEU A 361 -18.85 -49.44 35.77
N LYS A 362 -18.79 -50.71 35.32
CA LYS A 362 -17.73 -51.20 34.44
C LYS A 362 -17.71 -50.44 33.11
N GLU A 363 -18.87 -50.23 32.51
CA GLU A 363 -19.03 -49.55 31.22
C GLU A 363 -18.75 -48.04 31.35
N SER A 364 -19.31 -47.40 32.37
CA SER A 364 -19.11 -45.96 32.60
C SER A 364 -17.67 -45.63 32.98
N LEU A 365 -17.02 -46.48 33.79
CA LEU A 365 -15.60 -46.35 34.14
C LEU A 365 -14.68 -46.57 32.95
N LYS A 366 -14.99 -47.54 32.08
CA LYS A 366 -14.22 -47.76 30.85
C LYS A 366 -14.22 -46.50 29.98
N LEU A 367 -15.41 -45.94 29.71
CA LEU A 367 -15.53 -44.72 28.92
C LEU A 367 -14.79 -43.55 29.58
N LYS A 368 -14.93 -43.37 30.90
CA LYS A 368 -14.25 -42.28 31.62
C LYS A 368 -12.73 -42.40 31.54
N LYS A 369 -12.17 -43.61 31.67
CA LYS A 369 -10.73 -43.85 31.51
C LYS A 369 -10.24 -43.56 30.09
N GLU A 370 -10.98 -43.97 29.05
CA GLU A 370 -10.63 -43.64 27.66
C GLU A 370 -10.60 -42.11 27.42
N ARG A 371 -11.54 -41.36 28.02
CA ARG A 371 -11.54 -39.89 27.96
C ARG A 371 -10.39 -39.28 28.76
N MET A 372 -10.06 -39.84 29.92
CA MET A 372 -8.91 -39.42 30.73
C MET A 372 -7.61 -39.59 29.95
N GLU A 373 -7.39 -40.75 29.32
CA GLU A 373 -6.20 -41.02 28.51
C GLU A 373 -6.05 -40.01 27.36
N THR A 374 -7.16 -39.66 26.71
CA THR A 374 -7.18 -38.63 25.66
C THR A 374 -6.75 -37.27 26.22
N ALA A 375 -7.29 -36.86 27.38
CA ALA A 375 -6.97 -35.57 28.00
C ALA A 375 -5.53 -35.52 28.54
N LEU A 376 -5.06 -36.58 29.17
CA LEU A 376 -3.67 -36.73 29.63
C LEU A 376 -2.70 -36.61 28.45
N ALA A 377 -2.99 -37.27 27.34
CA ALA A 377 -2.16 -37.17 26.14
C ALA A 377 -2.14 -35.73 25.59
N ALA A 378 -3.29 -35.04 25.56
CA ALA A 378 -3.37 -33.67 25.08
C ALA A 378 -2.58 -32.68 25.96
N TYR A 379 -2.74 -32.73 27.28
CA TYR A 379 -1.97 -31.87 28.20
C TYR A 379 -0.49 -32.24 28.27
N GLY A 380 -0.15 -33.54 28.19
CA GLY A 380 1.24 -33.99 28.10
C GLY A 380 1.94 -33.38 26.89
N GLN A 381 1.30 -33.44 25.72
CA GLN A 381 1.83 -32.82 24.51
C GLN A 381 1.98 -31.30 24.59
N ALA A 382 1.15 -30.61 25.37
CA ALA A 382 1.31 -29.18 25.63
C ALA A 382 2.53 -28.93 26.54
N ALA A 383 2.68 -29.73 27.61
CA ALA A 383 3.80 -29.64 28.55
C ALA A 383 5.17 -29.98 27.91
N ASP A 384 5.19 -30.87 26.91
CA ASP A 384 6.42 -31.30 26.19
C ASP A 384 7.15 -30.15 25.49
N TYR A 385 6.47 -29.03 25.22
CA TYR A 385 7.12 -27.82 24.71
C TYR A 385 8.09 -27.17 25.71
N GLY A 386 7.94 -27.45 27.01
CA GLY A 386 8.83 -26.92 28.05
C GLY A 386 8.65 -25.43 28.35
N ILE A 387 7.58 -24.79 27.86
CA ILE A 387 7.26 -23.39 28.15
C ILE A 387 6.67 -23.30 29.55
N ALA A 388 7.34 -22.60 30.46
CA ALA A 388 7.01 -22.60 31.89
C ALA A 388 5.51 -22.40 32.21
N SER A 389 4.88 -21.36 31.64
CA SER A 389 3.46 -21.04 31.83
C SER A 389 2.51 -22.12 31.31
N VAL A 390 2.90 -22.83 30.26
CA VAL A 390 2.13 -23.94 29.68
C VAL A 390 2.34 -25.21 30.48
N THR A 391 3.59 -25.49 30.86
CA THR A 391 3.95 -26.67 31.66
C THR A 391 3.27 -26.66 33.02
N THR A 392 3.22 -25.51 33.72
CA THR A 392 2.54 -25.39 35.01
C THR A 392 1.04 -25.58 34.89
N ALA A 393 0.42 -25.00 33.86
CA ALA A 393 -1.00 -25.16 33.55
C ALA A 393 -1.35 -26.61 33.24
N ALA A 394 -0.63 -27.23 32.31
CA ALA A 394 -0.85 -28.62 31.90
C ALA A 394 -0.62 -29.58 33.07
N THR A 395 0.41 -29.37 33.90
CA THR A 395 0.66 -30.20 35.08
C THR A 395 -0.49 -30.09 36.09
N TYR A 396 -1.00 -28.88 36.33
CA TYR A 396 -2.16 -28.66 37.20
C TYR A 396 -3.39 -29.39 36.68
N GLU A 397 -3.68 -29.31 35.38
CA GLU A 397 -4.83 -30.00 34.78
C GLU A 397 -4.67 -31.52 34.80
N ILE A 398 -3.48 -32.05 34.53
CA ILE A 398 -3.18 -33.48 34.68
C ILE A 398 -3.49 -33.96 36.09
N ALA A 399 -3.04 -33.23 37.12
CA ALA A 399 -3.34 -33.57 38.50
C ALA A 399 -4.85 -33.52 38.81
N ASN A 400 -5.58 -32.54 38.27
CA ASN A 400 -7.04 -32.48 38.39
C ASN A 400 -7.75 -33.65 37.69
N LEU A 401 -7.24 -34.18 36.57
CA LEU A 401 -7.80 -35.36 35.91
C LEU A 401 -7.71 -36.59 36.83
N TYR A 402 -6.55 -36.81 37.46
CA TYR A 402 -6.36 -37.88 38.44
C TYR A 402 -7.26 -37.70 39.66
N TYR A 403 -7.29 -36.50 40.22
CA TYR A 403 -8.12 -36.18 41.37
C TYR A 403 -9.62 -36.35 41.07
N GLY A 404 -10.07 -35.86 39.91
CA GLY A 404 -11.46 -36.01 39.46
C GLY A 404 -11.88 -37.47 39.33
N LEU A 405 -11.01 -38.35 38.79
CA LEU A 405 -11.32 -39.78 38.73
C LEU A 405 -11.44 -40.41 40.12
N SER A 406 -10.56 -40.05 41.06
CA SER A 406 -10.66 -40.49 42.47
C SER A 406 -12.02 -40.10 43.07
N GLN A 407 -12.38 -38.82 42.96
CA GLN A 407 -13.63 -38.30 43.50
C GLN A 407 -14.85 -38.93 42.84
N ASP A 408 -14.83 -39.13 41.52
CA ASP A 408 -15.94 -39.75 40.82
C ASP A 408 -16.10 -41.24 41.17
N LEU A 409 -15.02 -41.96 41.49
CA LEU A 409 -15.09 -43.34 41.98
C LEU A 409 -15.77 -43.41 43.35
N ILE A 410 -15.36 -42.57 44.30
CA ILE A 410 -15.97 -42.47 45.63
C ILE A 410 -17.46 -42.10 45.53
N ASN A 411 -17.80 -41.20 44.61
CA ASN A 411 -19.17 -40.71 44.40
C ASN A 411 -19.98 -41.53 43.38
N SER A 412 -19.45 -42.65 42.88
CA SER A 412 -20.12 -43.46 41.85
C SER A 412 -21.42 -44.11 42.34
N GLU A 413 -22.34 -44.44 41.43
CA GLU A 413 -23.61 -45.08 41.80
C GLU A 413 -23.38 -46.47 42.44
N ARG A 414 -24.09 -46.73 43.54
CA ARG A 414 -24.05 -48.04 44.24
C ARG A 414 -25.12 -48.99 43.67
N PRO A 415 -24.84 -50.28 43.50
CA PRO A 415 -25.85 -51.26 43.08
C PRO A 415 -27.02 -51.32 44.08
N ALA A 416 -28.26 -51.29 43.58
CA ALA A 416 -29.46 -51.22 44.41
C ALA A 416 -29.78 -52.51 45.19
N GLU A 417 -29.15 -53.63 44.83
CA GLU A 417 -29.43 -54.96 45.37
C GLU A 417 -28.51 -55.36 46.54
N LEU A 418 -27.61 -54.48 46.98
CA LEU A 418 -26.68 -54.78 48.07
C LEU A 418 -27.36 -54.70 49.45
N THR A 419 -27.05 -55.67 50.31
CA THR A 419 -27.33 -55.58 51.75
C THR A 419 -26.45 -54.51 52.41
N ALA A 420 -26.77 -54.13 53.65
CA ALA A 420 -25.98 -53.12 54.37
C ALA A 420 -24.49 -53.53 54.54
N GLU A 421 -24.22 -54.80 54.85
CA GLU A 421 -22.84 -55.31 54.98
C GLU A 421 -22.12 -55.34 53.63
N GLU A 422 -22.81 -55.72 52.54
CA GLU A 422 -22.23 -55.70 51.19
C GLU A 422 -22.01 -54.27 50.67
N LEU A 423 -22.86 -53.31 51.06
CA LEU A 423 -22.71 -51.91 50.74
C LEU A 423 -21.46 -51.32 51.40
N GLU A 424 -21.25 -51.60 52.70
CA GLU A 424 -20.04 -51.16 53.41
C GLU A 424 -18.77 -51.74 52.78
N GLN A 425 -18.77 -53.03 52.44
CA GLN A 425 -17.66 -53.66 51.71
C GLN A 425 -17.44 -53.04 50.33
N TYR A 426 -18.51 -52.70 49.62
CA TYR A 426 -18.43 -52.05 48.32
C TYR A 426 -17.85 -50.63 48.43
N GLU A 427 -18.22 -49.87 49.47
CA GLU A 427 -17.66 -48.54 49.73
C GLU A 427 -16.16 -48.61 50.04
N ILE A 428 -15.72 -49.56 50.87
CA ILE A 428 -14.29 -49.81 51.12
C ILE A 428 -13.55 -50.13 49.81
N LEU A 429 -14.12 -50.98 48.95
CA LEU A 429 -13.52 -51.29 47.65
C LEU A 429 -13.42 -50.05 46.75
N LEU A 430 -14.42 -49.16 46.75
CA LEU A 430 -14.35 -47.91 46.00
C LEU A 430 -13.24 -47.00 46.54
N GLU A 431 -13.10 -46.88 47.86
CA GLU A 431 -12.00 -46.13 48.49
C GLU A 431 -10.63 -46.71 48.12
N GLU A 432 -10.46 -48.03 48.21
CA GLU A 432 -9.22 -48.72 47.81
C GLU A 432 -8.88 -48.50 46.33
N GLN A 433 -9.88 -48.43 45.45
CA GLN A 433 -9.69 -48.18 44.03
C GLN A 433 -9.46 -46.69 43.71
N ALA A 434 -10.02 -45.77 44.50
CA ALA A 434 -9.86 -44.33 44.31
C ALA A 434 -8.51 -43.82 44.83
N PHE A 435 -8.03 -44.39 45.94
CA PHE A 435 -6.82 -43.95 46.64
C PHE A 435 -5.57 -43.81 45.75
N PRO A 436 -5.23 -44.77 44.86
CA PRO A 436 -4.08 -44.60 43.97
C PRO A 436 -4.17 -43.38 43.06
N PHE A 437 -5.37 -42.98 42.63
CA PHE A 437 -5.55 -41.80 41.79
C PHE A 437 -5.43 -40.50 42.59
N GLU A 438 -5.87 -40.48 43.84
CA GLU A 438 -5.65 -39.34 44.74
C GLU A 438 -4.16 -39.14 45.05
N GLU A 439 -3.44 -40.21 45.38
CA GLU A 439 -1.99 -40.14 45.62
C GLU A 439 -1.24 -39.63 44.38
N GLN A 440 -1.58 -40.14 43.19
CA GLN A 440 -0.99 -39.63 41.94
C GLN A 440 -1.30 -38.15 41.72
N ALA A 441 -2.54 -37.71 41.98
CA ALA A 441 -2.87 -36.28 41.89
C ALA A 441 -2.04 -35.44 42.85
N ILE A 442 -1.89 -35.88 44.10
CA ILE A 442 -1.07 -35.23 45.12
C ILE A 442 0.39 -35.10 44.65
N GLU A 443 1.01 -36.19 44.20
CA GLU A 443 2.39 -36.19 43.71
C GLU A 443 2.59 -35.18 42.57
N ILE A 444 1.63 -35.09 41.65
CA ILE A 444 1.70 -34.18 40.50
C ILE A 444 1.48 -32.72 40.94
N PHE A 445 0.54 -32.45 41.87
CA PHE A 445 0.40 -31.12 42.45
C PHE A 445 1.65 -30.70 43.23
N GLU A 446 2.27 -31.60 43.99
CA GLU A 446 3.54 -31.34 44.69
C GLU A 446 4.66 -31.02 43.71
N SER A 447 4.75 -31.77 42.60
CA SER A 447 5.70 -31.51 41.52
C SER A 447 5.51 -30.12 40.91
N ASN A 448 4.26 -29.72 40.64
CA ASN A 448 3.96 -28.38 40.14
C ASN A 448 4.29 -27.29 41.16
N ALA A 449 3.91 -27.49 42.42
CA ALA A 449 4.18 -26.57 43.52
C ALA A 449 5.68 -26.38 43.76
N ALA A 450 6.49 -27.44 43.58
CA ALA A 450 7.93 -27.39 43.76
C ALA A 450 8.65 -26.43 42.80
N ARG A 451 8.04 -26.12 41.64
CA ARG A 451 8.58 -25.14 40.66
C ARG A 451 8.70 -23.73 41.21
N SER A 452 8.03 -23.41 42.33
CA SER A 452 8.22 -22.15 43.04
C SER A 452 9.66 -21.96 43.54
N ARG A 453 10.39 -23.06 43.78
CA ARG A 453 11.81 -23.04 44.17
C ARG A 453 12.72 -22.59 43.03
N ASP A 454 12.27 -22.78 41.79
CA ASP A 454 12.98 -22.38 40.57
C ASP A 454 12.55 -21.00 40.09
N GLY A 455 11.79 -20.25 40.91
CA GLY A 455 11.32 -18.90 40.61
C GLY A 455 10.01 -18.83 39.82
N VAL A 456 9.35 -19.97 39.56
CA VAL A 456 8.07 -20.01 38.83
C VAL A 456 6.90 -20.05 39.82
N TYR A 457 6.19 -18.92 39.96
CA TYR A 457 5.03 -18.81 40.86
C TYR A 457 3.84 -18.11 40.18
N ASP A 458 3.27 -18.80 39.20
CA ASP A 458 2.11 -18.31 38.45
C ASP A 458 0.76 -18.70 39.10
N GLN A 459 -0.34 -18.49 38.39
CA GLN A 459 -1.67 -18.85 38.88
C GLN A 459 -1.87 -20.36 39.06
N TRP A 460 -1.19 -21.20 38.28
CA TRP A 460 -1.37 -22.66 38.30
C TRP A 460 -0.54 -23.30 39.41
N VAL A 461 0.65 -22.78 39.68
CA VAL A 461 1.44 -23.14 40.87
C VAL A 461 0.67 -22.75 42.14
N ARG A 462 0.06 -21.57 42.17
CA ARG A 462 -0.83 -21.14 43.28
C ARG A 462 -2.05 -22.06 43.43
N ALA A 463 -2.68 -22.44 42.32
CA ALA A 463 -3.81 -23.37 42.33
C ALA A 463 -3.41 -24.76 42.84
N SER A 464 -2.20 -25.24 42.52
CA SER A 464 -1.64 -26.48 43.10
C SER A 464 -1.46 -26.37 44.60
N PHE A 465 -0.91 -25.27 45.13
CA PHE A 465 -0.81 -25.05 46.58
C PHE A 465 -2.17 -25.04 47.26
N ALA A 466 -3.16 -24.37 46.66
CA ALA A 466 -4.52 -24.33 47.19
C ALA A 466 -5.13 -25.75 47.27
N ARG A 467 -4.98 -26.56 46.21
CA ARG A 467 -5.46 -27.94 46.21
C ARG A 467 -4.72 -28.82 47.23
N LEU A 468 -3.40 -28.68 47.35
CA LEU A 468 -2.62 -29.42 48.35
C LEU A 468 -3.01 -29.05 49.79
N ALA A 469 -3.44 -27.81 50.04
CA ALA A 469 -3.95 -27.40 51.34
C ALA A 469 -5.28 -28.09 51.70
N GLU A 470 -6.11 -28.42 50.70
CA GLU A 470 -7.34 -29.21 50.89
C GLU A 470 -7.02 -30.69 51.13
N LEU A 471 -6.13 -31.28 50.32
CA LEU A 471 -5.80 -32.71 50.35
C LEU A 471 -4.88 -33.11 51.51
N MET A 472 -3.95 -32.23 51.88
CA MET A 472 -2.96 -32.45 52.93
C MET A 472 -2.83 -31.23 53.84
N PRO A 473 -3.89 -30.88 54.60
CA PRO A 473 -3.95 -29.65 55.38
C PRO A 473 -2.83 -29.55 56.42
N ALA A 474 -2.44 -30.67 57.05
CA ALA A 474 -1.35 -30.70 58.03
C ALA A 474 0.00 -30.21 57.46
N ARG A 475 0.22 -30.38 56.15
CA ARG A 475 1.47 -30.02 55.48
C ARG A 475 1.37 -28.66 54.78
N TYR A 476 0.25 -28.38 54.12
CA TYR A 476 0.12 -27.23 53.20
C TYR A 476 -0.82 -26.11 53.68
N ALA A 477 -1.77 -26.37 54.59
CA ALA A 477 -2.65 -25.33 55.13
C ALA A 477 -2.01 -24.58 56.32
N LYS A 478 -0.75 -24.13 56.16
CA LYS A 478 -0.02 -23.39 57.20
C LYS A 478 -0.08 -21.89 56.92
N ASN A 479 -0.56 -21.13 57.90
CA ASN A 479 -0.54 -19.67 57.85
C ASN A 479 0.85 -19.15 58.27
N GLU A 480 1.43 -18.25 57.49
CA GLU A 480 2.64 -17.54 57.90
C GLU A 480 2.33 -16.65 59.11
N ARG A 481 3.15 -16.77 60.16
CA ARG A 481 3.18 -15.78 61.25
C ARG A 481 4.27 -14.77 60.92
N SER A 482 3.89 -13.58 60.46
CA SER A 482 4.82 -12.47 60.38
C SER A 482 5.06 -11.91 61.80
N GLU A 483 6.29 -12.02 62.30
CA GLU A 483 6.71 -11.25 63.46
C GLU A 483 7.00 -9.82 62.98
N ASN A 484 6.27 -8.84 63.53
CA ASN A 484 6.59 -7.43 63.35
C ASN A 484 7.97 -7.17 63.96
N ILE A 485 9.01 -7.10 63.13
CA ILE A 485 10.32 -6.63 63.55
C ILE A 485 10.16 -5.14 63.89
N VAL A 486 10.07 -4.83 65.18
CA VAL A 486 10.22 -3.47 65.68
C VAL A 486 11.66 -3.07 65.40
N ALA A 487 11.87 -2.15 64.45
CA ALA A 487 13.15 -1.50 64.25
C ALA A 487 13.45 -0.59 65.45
N ALA A 488 14.10 -1.14 66.47
CA ALA A 488 14.80 -0.33 67.47
C ALA A 488 16.21 -0.04 66.92
N LEU A 489 16.37 1.15 66.34
CA LEU A 489 17.68 1.77 66.13
C LEU A 489 17.98 2.61 67.37
N ASP A 490 18.99 2.21 68.15
CA ASP A 490 19.76 3.10 69.02
C ASP A 490 21.16 3.31 68.43
#